data_AF-A0A4R8WPM3-F1
#
_entry.id   AF-A0A4R8WPM3-F1
#
_cell.length_a   1.000
_cell.length_b   1.000
_cell.length_c   1.000
_cell.angle_alpha   90.00
_cell.angle_beta   90.00
_cell.angle_gamma   90.00
#
_symmetry.space_group_name_H-M   'P 1'
#
loop_
_entity.id
_entity.type
_entity.pdbx_description
1 polymer ?
#
loop_
_entity_poly.entity_id
_entity_poly.type
_entity_poly.pdbx_seq_one_letter_code
_entity_poly.pdbx_strand_id
1 'polypeptide(L)'
;MNAAAPTSVDGVQTFPNQTSEHVTGTVKYDALPPVGGDHSVTLLNCGVYSENVPNENAVHSLEHGAVWVTYDASTVTGDQLAALREVIPSTYAILSPLSGLPSSIVASAWGAQLDISDPSDPRLAAFIAQYRGAATAPEPGSPCTGGLDGPGKES
;
A
#
# COMPACT_ATOMS: atom_id res chain seq x y z
N MET A 1 -6.12 -29.94 -3.64
CA MET A 1 -7.32 -29.08 -3.72
C MET A 1 -6.90 -27.90 -4.56
N ASN A 2 -7.43 -27.74 -5.77
CA ASN A 2 -7.06 -26.63 -6.65
C ASN A 2 -7.63 -25.33 -6.06
N ALA A 3 -6.76 -24.47 -5.54
CA ALA A 3 -7.12 -23.08 -5.30
C ALA A 3 -7.45 -22.47 -6.67
N ALA A 4 -8.68 -21.98 -6.84
CA ALA A 4 -9.02 -21.16 -7.98
C ALA A 4 -8.08 -19.95 -7.99
N ALA A 5 -7.53 -19.62 -9.17
CA ALA A 5 -6.81 -18.36 -9.35
C ALA A 5 -7.71 -17.21 -8.88
N PRO A 6 -7.18 -16.21 -8.15
CA PRO A 6 -8.00 -15.08 -7.73
C PRO A 6 -8.59 -14.42 -8.96
N THR A 7 -9.92 -14.25 -8.97
CA THR A 7 -10.64 -13.46 -9.97
C THR A 7 -9.95 -12.11 -10.08
N SER A 8 -9.40 -11.78 -11.25
CA SER A 8 -8.65 -10.54 -11.44
C SER A 8 -9.52 -9.34 -11.10
N VAL A 9 -9.07 -8.49 -10.17
CA VAL A 9 -9.69 -7.18 -9.91
C VAL A 9 -9.51 -6.30 -11.15
N ASP A 10 -10.62 -5.78 -11.69
CA ASP A 10 -10.60 -4.95 -12.89
C ASP A 10 -9.80 -3.65 -12.67
N GLY A 11 -9.03 -3.24 -13.67
CA GLY A 11 -8.20 -2.04 -13.60
C GLY A 11 -6.90 -2.17 -12.81
N VAL A 12 -6.56 -3.36 -12.27
CA VAL A 12 -5.25 -3.57 -11.63
C VAL A 12 -4.14 -3.54 -12.66
N GLN A 13 -3.13 -2.73 -12.39
CA GLN A 13 -1.88 -2.66 -13.13
C GLN A 13 -0.83 -3.54 -12.44
N THR A 14 -0.03 -4.25 -13.22
CA THR A 14 1.03 -5.13 -12.71
C THR A 14 2.41 -4.66 -13.14
N PHE A 15 3.36 -4.69 -12.22
CA PHE A 15 4.72 -4.21 -12.37
C PHE A 15 5.68 -5.37 -12.03
N PRO A 16 6.04 -6.20 -13.02
CA PRO A 16 6.90 -7.36 -12.77
C PRO A 16 8.33 -6.93 -12.44
N ASN A 17 9.12 -7.88 -11.92
CA ASN A 17 10.57 -7.75 -11.73
C ASN A 17 11.00 -6.53 -10.89
N GLN A 18 10.25 -6.22 -9.83
CA GLN A 18 10.70 -5.26 -8.82
C GLN A 18 11.99 -5.78 -8.19
N THR A 19 12.96 -4.89 -7.96
CA THR A 19 14.11 -5.21 -7.10
C THR A 19 13.67 -5.26 -5.63
N SER A 20 14.49 -5.80 -4.75
CA SER A 20 14.16 -5.97 -3.33
C SER A 20 15.39 -5.86 -2.43
N GLU A 21 16.41 -5.11 -2.84
CA GLU A 21 17.61 -4.97 -2.02
C GLU A 21 17.36 -3.95 -0.89
N HIS A 22 17.84 -4.29 0.31
CA HIS A 22 17.84 -3.35 1.42
C HIS A 22 18.94 -2.30 1.24
N VAL A 23 18.55 -1.02 1.24
CA VAL A 23 19.45 0.11 1.02
C VAL A 23 19.33 1.17 2.12
N THR A 24 20.34 2.03 2.18
CA THR A 24 20.34 3.22 3.04
C THR A 24 20.08 4.48 2.21
N GLY A 25 19.20 5.36 2.70
CA GLY A 25 18.91 6.64 2.04
C GLY A 25 17.67 6.58 1.15
N THR A 26 17.56 7.55 0.24
CA THR A 26 16.39 7.73 -0.63
C THR A 26 16.51 6.94 -1.92
N VAL A 27 15.41 6.33 -2.35
CA VAL A 27 15.29 5.57 -3.60
C VAL A 27 14.36 6.31 -4.55
N LYS A 28 14.71 6.30 -5.83
CA LYS A 28 13.83 6.81 -6.89
C LYS A 28 13.00 5.64 -7.41
N TYR A 29 11.69 5.76 -7.29
CA TYR A 29 10.72 4.80 -7.82
C TYR A 29 10.07 5.36 -9.10
N ASP A 30 9.73 4.46 -10.02
CA ASP A 30 9.05 4.83 -11.27
C ASP A 30 7.53 4.96 -11.08
N ALA A 31 6.95 4.12 -10.21
CA ALA A 31 5.53 4.18 -9.84
C ALA A 31 5.30 5.09 -8.62
N LEU A 32 4.13 5.74 -8.58
CA LEU A 32 3.72 6.62 -7.48
C LEU A 32 2.27 6.30 -7.06
N PRO A 33 2.03 5.77 -5.85
CA PRO A 33 3.03 5.33 -4.86
C PRO A 33 3.91 4.20 -5.40
N PRO A 34 5.09 3.98 -4.80
CA PRO A 34 5.91 2.81 -5.08
C PRO A 34 5.14 1.49 -4.90
N VAL A 35 5.41 0.54 -5.77
CA VAL A 35 4.83 -0.82 -5.77
C VAL A 35 5.86 -1.89 -5.39
N GLY A 36 7.04 -1.50 -4.92
CA GLY A 36 8.19 -2.39 -4.76
C GLY A 36 9.48 -1.67 -5.13
N GLY A 37 10.60 -2.40 -5.13
CA GLY A 37 11.93 -1.86 -5.42
C GLY A 37 12.85 -1.93 -4.20
N ASP A 38 14.08 -1.45 -4.38
CA ASP A 38 15.05 -1.32 -3.30
C ASP A 38 14.49 -0.38 -2.22
N HIS A 39 14.68 -0.73 -0.95
CA HIS A 39 13.94 -0.08 0.13
C HIS A 39 14.68 -0.15 1.47
N SER A 40 14.12 0.45 2.52
CA SER A 40 14.79 0.55 3.82
C SER A 40 14.87 -0.81 4.49
N VAL A 41 15.94 -1.11 5.23
CA VAL A 41 15.99 -2.31 6.11
C VAL A 41 14.96 -2.26 7.25
N THR A 42 14.45 -1.07 7.57
CA THR A 42 13.45 -0.88 8.63
C THR A 42 12.07 -0.77 8.01
N LEU A 43 11.13 -1.64 8.39
CA LEU A 43 9.74 -1.51 7.98
C LEU A 43 9.06 -0.25 8.53
N LEU A 44 8.02 0.23 7.83
CA LEU A 44 7.01 1.09 8.43
C LEU A 44 6.01 0.21 9.19
N ASN A 45 5.64 0.62 10.40
CA ASN A 45 4.55 -0.04 11.09
C ASN A 45 3.25 0.13 10.27
N CYS A 46 2.53 -0.96 9.97
CA CYS A 46 1.21 -0.87 9.37
C CYS A 46 0.27 -0.09 10.30
N GLY A 47 -0.59 0.74 9.72
CA GLY A 47 -1.47 1.63 10.47
C GLY A 47 -2.02 2.78 9.63
N VAL A 48 -2.75 3.66 10.29
CA VAL A 48 -3.27 4.90 9.68
C VAL A 48 -2.36 6.06 10.05
N TYR A 49 -2.07 6.90 9.07
CA TYR A 49 -1.20 8.06 9.16
C TYR A 49 -1.93 9.30 8.61
N SER A 50 -1.88 10.40 9.35
CA SER A 50 -2.44 11.70 8.93
C SER A 50 -1.49 12.51 8.05
N GLU A 51 -0.25 12.08 7.89
CA GLU A 51 0.81 12.75 7.15
C GLU A 51 1.49 11.79 6.16
N ASN A 52 2.23 12.35 5.21
CA ASN A 52 2.98 11.55 4.25
C ASN A 52 4.04 10.71 4.97
N VAL A 53 4.13 9.43 4.60
CA VAL A 53 5.06 8.47 5.20
C VAL A 53 6.30 8.28 4.31
N PRO A 54 7.44 7.83 4.86
CA PRO A 54 8.63 7.54 4.06
C PRO A 54 8.38 6.35 3.11
N ASN A 55 8.60 6.58 1.82
CA ASN A 55 8.38 5.59 0.77
C ASN A 55 9.16 4.30 1.03
N GLU A 56 10.46 4.40 1.37
CA GLU A 56 11.34 3.25 1.55
C GLU A 56 10.92 2.36 2.73
N ASN A 57 10.31 2.94 3.76
CA ASN A 57 9.78 2.17 4.88
C ASN A 57 8.43 1.53 4.53
N ALA A 58 7.57 2.24 3.78
CA ALA A 58 6.30 1.69 3.31
C ALA A 58 6.51 0.54 2.31
N VAL A 59 7.52 0.64 1.42
CA VAL A 59 7.88 -0.42 0.46
C VAL A 59 8.35 -1.69 1.17
N HIS A 60 9.13 -1.60 2.24
CA HIS A 60 9.44 -2.76 3.08
C HIS A 60 8.17 -3.43 3.61
N SER A 61 7.20 -2.64 4.06
CA SER A 61 5.92 -3.20 4.51
C SER A 61 5.17 -3.89 3.36
N LEU A 62 5.25 -3.38 2.13
CA LEU A 62 4.73 -4.08 0.94
C LEU A 62 5.45 -5.40 0.69
N GLU A 63 6.77 -5.47 0.94
CA GLU A 63 7.56 -6.70 0.83
C GLU A 63 6.98 -7.81 1.73
N HIS A 64 6.51 -7.41 2.92
CA HIS A 64 5.86 -8.30 3.89
C HIS A 64 4.40 -8.65 3.55
N GLY A 65 3.87 -8.09 2.46
CA GLY A 65 2.49 -8.30 2.00
C GLY A 65 1.50 -7.27 2.55
N ALA A 66 1.94 -6.09 2.99
CA ALA A 66 1.02 -5.00 3.27
C ALA A 66 0.38 -4.47 1.98
N VAL A 67 -0.78 -3.84 2.13
CA VAL A 67 -1.38 -2.98 1.10
C VAL A 67 -1.28 -1.54 1.57
N TRP A 68 -0.70 -0.67 0.75
CA TRP A 68 -0.61 0.75 1.03
C TRP A 68 -1.64 1.51 0.22
N VAL A 69 -2.67 2.00 0.90
CA VAL A 69 -3.68 2.88 0.32
C VAL A 69 -3.27 4.32 0.57
N THR A 70 -3.10 5.06 -0.51
CA THR A 70 -2.78 6.49 -0.48
C THR A 70 -3.94 7.31 -1.01
N TYR A 71 -4.05 8.54 -0.52
CA TYR A 71 -5.07 9.47 -0.98
C TYR A 71 -4.51 10.89 -1.16
N ASP A 72 -5.12 11.63 -2.09
CA ASP A 72 -4.83 13.04 -2.27
C ASP A 72 -5.63 13.85 -1.23
N ALA A 73 -4.95 14.37 -0.22
CA ALA A 73 -5.56 15.14 0.86
C ALA A 73 -6.21 16.46 0.41
N SER A 74 -5.97 16.92 -0.82
CA SER A 74 -6.64 18.10 -1.38
C SER A 74 -8.05 17.79 -1.91
N THR A 75 -8.34 16.53 -2.20
CA THR A 75 -9.62 16.08 -2.79
C THR A 75 -10.37 15.09 -1.90
N VAL A 76 -9.67 14.18 -1.24
CA VAL A 76 -10.25 13.15 -0.37
C VAL A 76 -10.24 13.65 1.09
N THR A 77 -11.38 14.19 1.52
CA THR A 77 -11.55 14.79 2.86
C THR A 77 -12.91 14.41 3.47
N GLY A 78 -13.12 14.73 4.75
CA GLY A 78 -14.41 14.54 5.43
C GLY A 78 -14.92 13.10 5.32
N ASP A 79 -16.16 12.95 4.85
CA ASP A 79 -16.84 11.66 4.72
C ASP A 79 -16.10 10.67 3.80
N GLN A 80 -15.40 11.15 2.76
CA GLN A 80 -14.63 10.27 1.87
C GLN A 80 -13.43 9.66 2.59
N LEU A 81 -12.73 10.44 3.40
CA LEU A 81 -11.60 9.95 4.20
C LEU A 81 -12.09 9.05 5.34
N ALA A 82 -13.25 9.34 5.93
CA ALA A 82 -13.89 8.45 6.90
C ALA A 82 -14.22 7.09 6.25
N ALA A 83 -14.81 7.09 5.06
CA ALA A 83 -15.11 5.87 4.31
C ALA A 83 -13.85 5.05 3.98
N LEU A 84 -12.73 5.70 3.62
CA LEU A 84 -11.45 4.99 3.49
C LEU A 84 -11.06 4.31 4.79
N ARG A 85 -11.02 5.05 5.91
CA ARG A 85 -10.63 4.51 7.22
C ARG A 85 -11.47 3.28 7.62
N GLU A 86 -12.74 3.22 7.23
CA GLU A 86 -13.62 2.07 7.50
C GLU A 86 -13.25 0.82 6.69
N VAL A 87 -12.75 0.98 5.45
CA VAL A 87 -12.38 -0.14 4.57
C VAL A 87 -10.98 -0.67 4.87
N ILE A 88 -10.11 0.15 5.47
CA ILE A 88 -8.73 -0.26 5.79
C ILE A 88 -8.70 -1.29 6.93
N PRO A 89 -8.11 -2.48 6.71
CA PRO A 89 -7.99 -3.48 7.75
C PRO A 89 -6.94 -3.08 8.80
N SER A 90 -7.13 -3.54 10.04
CA SER A 90 -6.27 -3.19 11.18
C SER A 90 -4.85 -3.77 11.13
N THR A 91 -4.53 -4.62 10.16
CA THR A 91 -3.22 -5.29 10.05
C THR A 91 -2.86 -5.42 8.57
N TYR A 92 -1.57 -5.41 8.23
CA TYR A 92 -1.09 -5.49 6.84
C TYR A 92 -1.74 -4.45 5.90
N ALA A 93 -2.07 -3.28 6.42
CA ALA A 93 -2.46 -2.15 5.61
C ALA A 93 -1.88 -0.85 6.16
N ILE A 94 -1.58 0.05 5.25
CA ILE A 94 -1.14 1.41 5.53
C ILE A 94 -2.15 2.35 4.86
N LEU A 95 -2.60 3.37 5.57
CA LEU A 95 -3.36 4.49 5.01
C LEU A 95 -2.59 5.78 5.27
N SER A 96 -2.26 6.53 4.22
CA SER A 96 -1.60 7.83 4.38
C SER A 96 -1.91 8.78 3.21
N PRO A 97 -1.84 10.11 3.41
CA PRO A 97 -1.87 11.02 2.28
C PRO A 97 -0.57 10.93 1.46
N LEU A 98 -0.65 11.14 0.16
CA LEU A 98 0.52 11.33 -0.72
C LEU A 98 0.16 12.33 -1.82
N SER A 99 1.08 13.24 -2.14
CA SER A 99 0.85 14.26 -3.18
C SER A 99 1.32 13.79 -4.56
N GLY A 100 0.70 14.34 -5.61
CA GLY A 100 1.07 14.05 -7.00
C GLY A 100 0.57 12.69 -7.52
N LEU A 101 -0.38 12.07 -6.83
CA LEU A 101 -0.97 10.79 -7.23
C LEU A 101 -1.61 10.85 -8.63
N PRO A 102 -1.58 9.74 -9.39
CA PRO A 102 -2.25 9.63 -10.69
C PRO A 102 -3.79 9.62 -10.59
N SER A 103 -4.33 9.30 -9.42
CA SER A 103 -5.76 9.35 -9.09
C SER A 103 -5.96 9.85 -7.66
N SER A 104 -7.20 10.20 -7.27
CA SER A 104 -7.47 10.70 -5.91
C SER A 104 -7.20 9.66 -4.83
N ILE A 105 -7.29 8.36 -5.17
CA ILE A 105 -6.96 7.24 -4.29
C ILE A 105 -6.15 6.21 -5.10
N VAL A 106 -5.05 5.73 -4.54
CA VAL A 106 -4.22 4.69 -5.15
C VAL A 106 -3.87 3.62 -4.12
N ALA A 107 -4.22 2.36 -4.40
CA ALA A 107 -3.84 1.22 -3.59
C ALA A 107 -2.64 0.49 -4.23
N SER A 108 -1.56 0.33 -3.47
CA SER A 108 -0.34 -0.33 -3.91
C SER A 108 -0.08 -1.59 -3.08
N ALA A 109 0.35 -2.64 -3.76
CA ALA A 109 0.90 -3.87 -3.18
C ALA A 109 2.16 -4.23 -3.95
N TRP A 110 2.93 -5.22 -3.49
CA TRP A 110 4.14 -5.62 -4.20
C TRP A 110 3.84 -6.03 -5.66
N GLY A 111 4.38 -5.28 -6.61
CA GLY A 111 4.20 -5.45 -8.05
C GLY A 111 2.78 -5.17 -8.57
N ALA A 112 1.90 -4.53 -7.79
CA ALA A 112 0.52 -4.29 -8.20
C ALA A 112 0.00 -2.92 -7.74
N GLN A 113 -0.83 -2.29 -8.56
CA GLN A 113 -1.46 -1.01 -8.25
C GLN A 113 -2.90 -0.96 -8.76
N LEU A 114 -3.74 -0.25 -8.02
CA LEU A 114 -5.11 0.06 -8.42
C LEU A 114 -5.37 1.55 -8.21
N ASP A 115 -5.73 2.22 -9.30
CA ASP A 115 -6.13 3.61 -9.32
C ASP A 115 -7.66 3.73 -9.31
N ILE A 116 -8.20 4.45 -8.33
CA ILE A 116 -9.64 4.69 -8.19
C ILE A 116 -9.91 6.12 -7.73
N SER A 117 -11.14 6.59 -7.95
CA SER A 117 -11.53 7.96 -7.60
C SER A 117 -12.56 8.06 -6.46
N ASP A 118 -13.13 6.92 -6.05
CA ASP A 118 -14.20 6.84 -5.06
C ASP A 118 -13.81 5.82 -3.97
N PRO A 119 -13.81 6.21 -2.68
CA PRO A 119 -13.51 5.29 -1.58
C PRO A 119 -14.51 4.14 -1.43
N SER A 120 -15.71 4.26 -2.03
CA SER A 120 -16.74 3.23 -2.06
C SER A 120 -16.59 2.27 -3.24
N ASP A 121 -15.57 2.45 -4.09
CA ASP A 121 -15.35 1.57 -5.23
C ASP A 121 -15.10 0.13 -4.74
N PRO A 122 -15.94 -0.85 -5.13
CA PRO A 122 -15.82 -2.22 -4.65
C PRO A 122 -14.48 -2.87 -5.01
N ARG A 123 -13.76 -2.33 -6.00
CA ARG A 123 -12.43 -2.79 -6.39
C ARG A 123 -11.39 -2.55 -5.30
N LEU A 124 -11.56 -1.54 -4.44
CA LEU A 124 -10.64 -1.32 -3.31
C LEU A 124 -10.65 -2.49 -2.34
N ALA A 125 -11.85 -2.88 -1.89
CA ALA A 125 -12.02 -4.02 -0.99
C ALA A 125 -11.53 -5.33 -1.65
N ALA A 126 -11.80 -5.51 -2.94
CA ALA A 126 -11.33 -6.67 -3.70
C ALA A 126 -9.79 -6.69 -3.83
N PHE A 127 -9.16 -5.55 -4.07
CA PHE A 127 -7.70 -5.40 -4.13
C PHE A 127 -7.06 -5.73 -2.79
N ILE A 128 -7.57 -5.16 -1.69
CA ILE A 128 -7.09 -5.46 -0.35
C ILE A 128 -7.23 -6.96 -0.07
N ALA A 129 -8.38 -7.56 -0.37
CA ALA A 129 -8.60 -9.00 -0.15
C ALA A 129 -7.66 -9.88 -0.99
N GLN A 130 -7.31 -9.46 -2.21
CA GLN A 130 -6.43 -10.21 -3.10
C GLN A 130 -4.95 -10.11 -2.70
N TYR A 131 -4.49 -8.92 -2.29
CA TYR A 131 -3.05 -8.64 -2.15
C TYR A 131 -2.55 -8.61 -0.72
N ARG A 132 -3.41 -8.37 0.27
CA ARG A 132 -3.02 -8.36 1.68
C ARG A 132 -2.55 -9.74 2.13
N GLY A 133 -1.29 -9.84 2.53
CA GLY A 133 -0.64 -11.09 2.91
C GLY A 133 -0.50 -12.09 1.75
N ALA A 134 -0.62 -11.63 0.50
CA ALA A 134 -0.57 -12.51 -0.66
C ALA A 134 0.85 -13.04 -0.90
N ALA A 135 0.93 -14.29 -1.35
CA ALA A 135 2.20 -14.94 -1.70
C ALA A 135 2.91 -14.34 -2.94
N THR A 136 2.32 -13.30 -3.54
CA THR A 136 2.95 -12.50 -4.61
C THR A 136 3.94 -11.47 -4.06
N ALA A 137 3.90 -11.17 -2.77
CA ALA A 137 4.95 -10.40 -2.11
C ALA A 137 6.20 -11.27 -1.87
N PRO A 138 7.41 -10.69 -1.76
CA PRO A 138 8.65 -11.46 -1.55
C PRO A 138 8.70 -12.18 -0.19
N GLU A 139 8.22 -11.54 0.88
CA GLU A 139 8.27 -12.07 2.25
C GLU A 139 6.88 -12.11 2.91
N PRO A 140 5.91 -12.83 2.33
CA PRO A 140 4.53 -12.77 2.75
C PRO A 140 4.35 -13.26 4.20
N GLY A 141 3.73 -12.44 5.04
CA GLY A 141 3.43 -12.78 6.43
C GLY A 141 4.55 -12.48 7.43
N SER A 142 5.65 -11.89 6.98
CA SER A 142 6.63 -11.24 7.87
C SER A 142 5.94 -10.08 8.63
N PRO A 143 6.38 -9.75 9.86
CA PRO A 143 5.69 -8.75 10.68
C PRO A 143 5.54 -7.41 9.98
N CYS A 144 4.33 -6.84 9.95
CA CYS A 144 4.13 -5.44 9.55
C CYS A 144 4.16 -4.48 10.75
N THR A 145 4.82 -4.86 11.84
CA THR A 145 4.99 -4.02 13.05
C THR A 145 6.35 -4.30 13.68
N GLY A 146 6.86 -3.37 14.49
CA GLY A 146 8.17 -3.47 15.16
C GLY A 146 9.27 -2.63 14.49
N GLY A 147 8.92 -1.81 13.50
CA GLY A 147 9.81 -0.85 12.86
C GLY A 147 9.43 0.59 13.17
N LEU A 148 9.44 1.44 12.15
CA LEU A 148 9.28 2.89 12.25
C LEU A 148 7.81 3.30 12.45
N ASP A 149 7.57 4.19 13.41
CA ASP A 149 6.37 5.03 13.42
C ASP A 149 6.63 6.27 12.56
N GLY A 150 6.05 6.28 11.36
CA GLY A 150 6.11 7.44 10.46
C GLY A 150 5.34 8.67 11.00
N PRO A 151 5.51 9.83 10.34
CA PRO A 151 4.82 11.07 10.70
C PRO A 151 3.29 10.90 10.75
N GLY A 152 2.64 11.49 11.74
CA GLY A 152 1.18 11.49 11.83
C GLY A 152 0.54 10.13 12.17
N LYS A 153 1.27 9.17 12.76
CA LYS A 153 0.68 7.87 13.14
C LYS A 153 -0.51 8.02 14.09
N GLU A 154 -1.63 7.38 13.75
CA GLU A 154 -2.89 7.40 14.50
C GLU A 154 -3.22 6.06 15.16
N SER A 155 -2.84 4.94 14.53
CA SER A 155 -3.10 3.56 15.00
C SER A 155 -2.00 2.60 14.60
#